data_AF-A0A0C3D1I1-F1
#
_entry.id   AF-A0A0C3D1I1-F1
#
_cell.length_a   1.000
_cell.length_b   1.000
_cell.length_c   1.000
_cell.angle_alpha   90.00
_cell.angle_beta   90.00
_cell.angle_gamma   90.00
#
_symmetry.space_group_name_H-M   'P 1'
#
loop_
_entity.id
_entity.type
_entity.pdbx_description
1 polymer ?
#
loop_
_entity_poly.entity_id
_entity_poly.type
_entity_poly.pdbx_seq_one_letter_code
_entity_poly.pdbx_strand_id
1 'polypeptide(L)'
;MLSSSDINAVDAIVCIDACFTQKHRSSQQDDPLNPTSSVFLRQEDVDAMEHEVEEVRRSQTSRRSNRVYKGMAVSEDLYEQGMRVPVSVLDGCNESFTAADEKRQKASTRFFSDTGLMALLCHHDHVIHLVNMTSAGEKQHYVLALIKALFSQLPEDFQVGILITFGISVFHAFGHQWPCQLIYHPQKCQGFGLTDGEGCERFWSAIKSLIPSLHVSGRLFIIDFQVQYLDKKSLAGFGHWLQQRWSHCQDKKAAAEHGLAMSGIDREMLQLEWQAQISTQTKPAPHNYFIRIQ
;
A
#
# COMPACT_ATOMS: atom_id res chain seq x y z
N MET A 1 -11.47 1.35 15.53
CA MET A 1 -10.76 0.38 16.39
C MET A 1 -11.14 -1.00 15.92
N LEU A 2 -10.18 -1.85 15.49
CA LEU A 2 -10.38 -3.31 15.55
C LEU A 2 -10.91 -3.64 16.95
N SER A 3 -11.82 -4.60 17.08
CA SER A 3 -12.30 -4.97 18.42
C SER A 3 -11.07 -5.26 19.30
N SER A 4 -11.12 -4.96 20.61
CA SER A 4 -9.96 -5.20 21.49
C SER A 4 -9.51 -6.66 21.50
N SER A 5 -10.38 -7.57 21.05
CA SER A 5 -10.10 -8.99 20.80
C SER A 5 -9.30 -9.28 19.52
N ASP A 6 -9.40 -8.48 18.46
CA ASP A 6 -8.75 -8.77 17.16
C ASP A 6 -7.33 -8.21 17.05
N ILE A 7 -7.00 -7.11 17.74
CA ILE A 7 -5.63 -6.53 17.71
C ILE A 7 -4.60 -7.41 18.43
N ASN A 8 -5.03 -8.17 19.44
CA ASN A 8 -4.15 -9.10 20.16
C ASN A 8 -3.83 -10.37 19.35
N ALA A 9 -4.33 -10.50 18.13
CA ALA A 9 -4.16 -11.66 17.25
C ALA A 9 -3.29 -11.35 16.00
N VAL A 10 -2.64 -10.19 15.94
CA VAL A 10 -1.78 -9.82 14.80
C VAL A 10 -0.30 -10.03 15.17
N ASP A 11 0.32 -11.05 14.59
CA ASP A 11 1.73 -11.38 14.83
C ASP A 11 2.69 -10.48 14.05
N ALA A 12 2.27 -9.94 12.90
CA ALA A 12 3.11 -9.11 12.04
C ALA A 12 2.32 -8.04 11.28
N ILE A 13 2.94 -6.86 11.13
CA ILE A 13 2.47 -5.78 10.25
C ILE A 13 3.61 -5.45 9.28
N VAL A 14 3.27 -5.46 7.99
CA VAL A 14 4.19 -5.14 6.89
C VAL A 14 3.57 -4.08 5.98
N CYS A 15 4.41 -3.32 5.28
CA CYS A 15 3.99 -2.38 4.25
C CYS A 15 4.66 -2.70 2.93
N ILE A 16 3.94 -2.45 1.84
CA ILE A 16 4.42 -2.65 0.47
C ILE A 16 4.20 -1.36 -0.31
N ASP A 17 5.21 -0.94 -1.05
CA ASP A 17 5.13 0.23 -1.90
C ASP A 17 6.09 0.12 -3.09
N ALA A 18 5.86 0.91 -4.15
CA ALA A 18 6.68 0.95 -5.35
C ALA A 18 7.31 2.32 -5.59
N CYS A 19 8.59 2.32 -5.93
CA CYS A 19 9.35 3.49 -6.31
C CYS A 19 9.78 3.44 -7.79
N PHE A 20 9.15 4.26 -8.63
CA PHE A 20 9.47 4.36 -10.06
C PHE A 20 10.73 5.18 -10.36
N THR A 21 11.42 5.73 -9.36
CA THR A 21 12.66 6.48 -9.61
C THR A 21 13.88 5.56 -9.72
N GLN A 22 13.79 4.33 -9.22
CA GLN A 22 14.86 3.33 -9.20
C GLN A 22 14.91 2.51 -10.50
N LYS A 23 15.15 3.17 -11.65
CA LYS A 23 15.16 2.54 -12.98
C LYS A 23 16.54 1.98 -13.35
N HIS A 24 16.60 0.99 -14.23
CA HIS A 24 17.86 0.43 -14.74
C HIS A 24 17.86 0.35 -16.27
N ARG A 25 18.94 0.76 -16.94
CA ARG A 25 18.97 0.88 -18.41
C ARG A 25 19.18 -0.48 -19.08
N SER A 26 18.48 -0.71 -20.19
CA SER A 26 18.50 -1.99 -20.91
C SER A 26 19.80 -2.34 -21.63
N SER A 27 20.76 -1.41 -21.75
CA SER A 27 21.91 -1.51 -22.65
C SER A 27 23.25 -1.83 -21.96
N GLN A 28 23.25 -2.27 -20.70
CA GLN A 28 24.49 -2.55 -19.97
C GLN A 28 24.57 -4.01 -19.52
N GLN A 29 25.82 -4.46 -19.43
CA GLN A 29 26.25 -5.81 -19.07
C GLN A 29 25.57 -6.25 -17.76
N ASP A 30 25.12 -7.51 -17.71
CA ASP A 30 24.49 -8.07 -16.50
C ASP A 30 25.35 -7.76 -15.26
N ASP A 31 24.68 -7.36 -14.18
CA ASP A 31 25.35 -7.09 -12.92
C ASP A 31 26.23 -8.29 -12.52
N PRO A 32 27.44 -8.05 -12.01
CA PRO A 32 28.27 -9.14 -11.50
C PRO A 32 27.49 -9.90 -10.43
N LEU A 33 27.73 -11.21 -10.36
CA LEU A 33 27.08 -12.08 -9.38
C LEU A 33 27.21 -11.47 -7.99
N ASN A 34 26.06 -11.25 -7.35
CA ASN A 34 26.00 -10.70 -6.01
C ASN A 34 26.55 -11.73 -5.01
N PRO A 35 27.67 -11.45 -4.32
CA PRO A 35 28.28 -12.40 -3.40
C PRO A 35 27.56 -12.48 -2.04
N THR A 36 26.55 -11.65 -1.78
CA THR A 36 25.81 -11.62 -0.51
C THR A 36 24.45 -12.30 -0.63
N SER A 37 23.85 -12.68 0.52
CA SER A 37 22.43 -13.02 0.58
C SER A 37 21.63 -11.79 0.18
N SER A 38 20.89 -11.91 -0.93
CA SER A 38 20.11 -10.82 -1.50
C SER A 38 18.72 -10.75 -0.86
N VAL A 39 18.23 -9.53 -0.62
CA VAL A 39 16.82 -9.31 -0.26
C VAL A 39 15.92 -9.26 -1.50
N PHE A 40 16.47 -9.38 -2.71
CA PHE A 40 15.69 -9.37 -3.94
C PHE A 40 15.07 -10.74 -4.23
N LEU A 41 13.80 -10.73 -4.63
CA LEU A 41 13.17 -11.91 -5.22
C LEU A 41 13.83 -12.24 -6.56
N ARG A 42 13.96 -13.55 -6.83
CA ARG A 42 14.47 -14.03 -8.12
C ARG A 42 13.44 -13.75 -9.20
N GLN A 43 13.91 -13.38 -10.40
CA GLN A 43 13.01 -13.08 -11.52
C GLN A 43 12.09 -14.26 -11.86
N GLU A 44 12.59 -15.50 -11.75
CA GLU A 44 11.80 -16.72 -11.97
C GLU A 44 10.58 -16.85 -11.03
N ASP A 45 10.71 -16.43 -9.77
CA ASP A 45 9.61 -16.47 -8.80
C ASP A 45 8.55 -15.39 -9.12
N VAL A 46 8.99 -14.24 -9.65
CA VAL A 46 8.13 -13.14 -10.10
C VAL A 46 7.37 -13.53 -11.36
N ASP A 47 8.06 -14.11 -12.34
CA ASP A 47 7.46 -14.58 -13.60
C ASP A 47 6.44 -15.70 -13.34
N ALA A 48 6.75 -16.62 -12.43
CA ALA A 48 5.82 -17.66 -12.00
C ALA A 48 4.55 -17.07 -11.38
N MET A 49 4.68 -16.03 -10.55
CA MET A 49 3.54 -15.32 -9.97
C MET A 49 2.74 -14.54 -11.03
N GLU A 50 3.41 -13.93 -12.02
CA GLU A 50 2.71 -13.28 -13.15
C GLU A 50 1.85 -14.29 -13.90
N HIS A 51 2.41 -15.47 -14.23
CA HIS A 51 1.67 -16.54 -14.90
C HIS A 51 0.48 -17.03 -14.06
N GLU A 52 0.67 -17.27 -12.76
CA GLU A 52 -0.40 -17.69 -11.83
C GLU A 52 -1.55 -16.67 -11.82
N VAL A 53 -1.23 -15.38 -11.72
CA VAL A 53 -2.20 -14.28 -11.76
C VAL A 53 -2.97 -14.23 -13.08
N GLU A 54 -2.27 -14.35 -14.21
CA GLU A 54 -2.89 -14.30 -15.53
C GLU A 54 -3.85 -15.48 -15.76
N GLU A 55 -3.46 -16.69 -15.35
CA GLU A 55 -4.31 -17.87 -15.43
C GLU A 55 -5.62 -17.69 -14.64
N VAL A 56 -5.52 -17.18 -13.42
CA VAL A 56 -6.71 -16.89 -12.60
C VAL A 56 -7.59 -15.83 -13.28
N ARG A 57 -7.00 -14.76 -13.83
CA ARG A 57 -7.76 -13.72 -14.55
C ARG A 57 -8.45 -14.27 -15.80
N ARG A 58 -7.77 -15.09 -16.60
CA ARG A 58 -8.36 -15.78 -17.77
C ARG A 58 -9.58 -16.61 -17.37
N SER A 59 -9.47 -17.34 -16.26
CA SER A 59 -10.56 -18.18 -15.73
C SER A 59 -11.77 -17.37 -15.21
N GLN A 60 -11.55 -16.14 -14.73
CA GLN A 60 -12.63 -15.27 -14.26
C GLN A 60 -13.32 -14.53 -15.40
N THR A 61 -12.58 -14.06 -16.41
CA THR A 61 -13.14 -13.39 -17.59
C THR A 61 -14.08 -14.31 -18.37
N SER A 62 -13.73 -15.59 -18.52
CA SER A 62 -14.61 -16.58 -19.15
C SER A 62 -15.92 -16.78 -18.38
N ARG A 63 -15.87 -16.76 -17.04
CA ARG A 63 -17.06 -16.82 -16.17
C ARG A 63 -17.90 -15.54 -16.21
N ARG A 64 -17.27 -14.36 -16.32
CA ARG A 64 -17.95 -13.06 -16.37
C ARG A 64 -18.67 -12.83 -17.71
N SER A 65 -18.06 -13.24 -18.82
CA SER A 65 -18.69 -13.22 -20.16
C SER A 65 -20.03 -13.98 -20.20
N ASN A 66 -20.11 -15.14 -19.53
CA ASN A 66 -21.36 -15.91 -19.39
C ASN A 66 -22.45 -15.22 -18.55
N ARG A 67 -22.09 -14.24 -17.71
CA ARG A 67 -23.03 -13.54 -16.80
C ARG A 67 -23.60 -12.26 -17.41
N VAL A 68 -22.86 -11.60 -18.30
CA VAL A 68 -23.24 -10.32 -18.94
C VAL A 68 -24.38 -10.49 -19.96
N TYR A 69 -24.56 -11.69 -20.54
CA TYR A 69 -25.67 -11.96 -21.47
C TYR A 69 -27.08 -11.93 -20.86
N LYS A 70 -27.25 -11.57 -19.57
CA LYS A 70 -28.52 -11.74 -18.84
C LYS A 70 -29.05 -10.52 -18.07
N GLY A 71 -28.62 -9.28 -18.35
CA GLY A 71 -29.17 -8.11 -17.65
C GLY A 71 -29.15 -6.81 -18.45
N MET A 72 -30.32 -6.39 -18.91
CA MET A 72 -30.59 -5.05 -19.47
C MET A 72 -30.88 -4.03 -18.35
N ALA A 73 -30.36 -2.82 -18.54
CA ALA A 73 -30.80 -1.50 -18.09
C ALA A 73 -31.37 -1.30 -16.66
N VAL A 74 -30.61 -0.61 -15.81
CA VAL A 74 -31.14 0.28 -14.75
C VAL A 74 -30.27 1.54 -14.68
N SER A 75 -30.88 2.71 -14.59
CA SER A 75 -30.24 4.04 -14.52
C SER A 75 -29.69 4.39 -13.12
N GLU A 76 -29.35 3.40 -12.30
CA GLU A 76 -28.77 3.59 -10.97
C GLU A 76 -27.26 3.43 -11.06
N ASP A 77 -26.53 4.37 -10.48
CA ASP A 77 -25.07 4.32 -10.40
C ASP A 77 -24.65 3.13 -9.54
N LEU A 78 -24.09 2.11 -10.19
CA LEU A 78 -23.81 0.80 -9.59
C LEU A 78 -22.60 0.88 -8.66
N TYR A 79 -22.48 -0.10 -7.77
CA TYR A 79 -21.29 -0.31 -6.95
C TYR A 79 -20.55 -1.54 -7.47
N GLU A 80 -19.22 -1.41 -7.62
CA GLU A 80 -18.40 -2.59 -7.87
C GLU A 80 -18.33 -3.48 -6.62
N GLN A 81 -18.15 -4.79 -6.83
CA GLN A 81 -18.05 -5.75 -5.74
C GLN A 81 -16.87 -5.39 -4.82
N GLY A 82 -17.15 -5.18 -3.53
CA GLY A 82 -16.14 -4.80 -2.53
C GLY A 82 -15.86 -3.31 -2.44
N MET A 83 -16.45 -2.48 -3.31
CA MET A 83 -16.33 -1.03 -3.25
C MET A 83 -17.46 -0.40 -2.44
N ARG A 84 -17.13 0.68 -1.73
CA ARG A 84 -18.06 1.47 -0.91
C ARG A 84 -18.44 2.81 -1.56
N VAL A 85 -17.94 3.06 -2.76
CA VAL A 85 -18.27 4.22 -3.59
C VAL A 85 -18.90 3.75 -4.90
N PRO A 86 -19.80 4.54 -5.51
CA PRO A 86 -20.36 4.25 -6.82
C PRO A 86 -19.32 4.25 -7.94
N VAL A 87 -19.64 3.59 -9.05
CA VAL A 87 -18.80 3.53 -10.26
C VAL A 87 -18.50 4.92 -10.81
N SER A 88 -19.46 5.85 -10.84
CA SER A 88 -19.20 7.21 -11.34
C SER A 88 -18.12 7.96 -10.54
N VAL A 89 -18.02 7.71 -9.23
CA VAL A 89 -16.97 8.28 -8.38
C VAL A 89 -15.62 7.69 -8.72
N LEU A 90 -15.56 6.37 -8.97
CA LEU A 90 -14.35 5.67 -9.41
C LEU A 90 -13.88 6.20 -10.78
N ASP A 91 -14.81 6.35 -11.73
CA ASP A 91 -14.54 6.90 -13.06
C ASP A 91 -13.99 8.34 -12.95
N GLY A 92 -14.61 9.19 -12.13
CA GLY A 92 -14.12 10.54 -11.89
C GLY A 92 -12.74 10.60 -11.22
N CYS A 93 -12.38 9.61 -10.38
CA CYS A 93 -11.02 9.49 -9.86
C CYS A 93 -10.04 9.12 -10.97
N ASN A 94 -10.41 8.15 -11.82
CA ASN A 94 -9.59 7.69 -12.93
C ASN A 94 -9.35 8.80 -13.97
N GLU A 95 -10.37 9.60 -14.29
CA GLU A 95 -10.26 10.76 -15.15
C GLU A 95 -9.33 11.82 -14.55
N SER A 96 -9.45 12.11 -13.26
CA SER A 96 -8.58 13.08 -12.56
C SER A 96 -7.12 12.62 -12.56
N PHE A 97 -6.89 11.32 -12.33
CA PHE A 97 -5.56 10.71 -12.42
C PHE A 97 -5.00 10.79 -13.84
N THR A 98 -5.79 10.45 -14.85
CA THR A 98 -5.38 10.50 -16.26
C THR A 98 -5.05 11.92 -16.70
N ALA A 99 -5.89 12.90 -16.34
CA ALA A 99 -5.67 14.31 -16.65
C ALA A 99 -4.38 14.86 -16.01
N ALA A 100 -4.03 14.40 -14.80
CA ALA A 100 -2.79 14.78 -14.13
C ALA A 100 -1.54 14.13 -14.74
N ASP A 101 -1.68 12.97 -15.39
CA ASP A 101 -0.57 12.10 -15.80
C ASP A 101 -0.45 11.89 -17.33
N GLU A 102 -1.33 12.50 -18.13
CA GLU A 102 -1.45 12.34 -19.58
C GLU A 102 -0.13 12.55 -20.35
N LYS A 103 0.81 13.32 -19.78
CA LYS A 103 2.11 13.64 -20.38
C LYS A 103 3.30 12.90 -19.77
N ARG A 104 3.10 12.05 -18.75
CA ARG A 104 4.19 11.37 -18.03
C ARG A 104 4.03 9.85 -18.11
N GLN A 105 4.79 9.19 -18.99
CA GLN A 105 5.02 7.75 -18.84
C GLN A 105 5.84 7.51 -17.56
N LYS A 106 5.17 7.12 -16.46
CA LYS A 106 5.80 6.81 -15.17
C LYS A 106 6.89 5.73 -15.28
N ALA A 107 6.74 4.80 -16.22
CA ALA A 107 7.64 3.67 -16.46
C ALA A 107 7.74 3.39 -17.97
N SER A 108 8.89 3.65 -18.60
CA SER A 108 9.12 3.33 -20.01
C SER A 108 10.00 2.09 -20.13
N THR A 109 9.47 1.00 -20.67
CA THR A 109 10.23 -0.24 -20.94
C THR A 109 11.13 -0.13 -22.17
N ARG A 110 11.06 0.96 -22.92
CA ARG A 110 11.86 1.17 -24.14
C ARG A 110 13.34 1.43 -23.84
N PHE A 111 13.62 2.08 -22.71
CA PHE A 111 14.97 2.51 -22.34
C PHE A 111 15.49 1.83 -21.08
N PHE A 112 14.59 1.17 -20.34
CA PHE A 112 14.88 0.62 -19.03
C PHE A 112 14.43 -0.85 -18.97
N SER A 113 15.33 -1.73 -18.52
CA SER A 113 15.03 -3.12 -18.20
C SER A 113 14.25 -3.22 -16.87
N ASP A 114 14.62 -2.38 -15.89
CA ASP A 114 13.84 -2.19 -14.67
C ASP A 114 13.15 -0.83 -14.72
N THR A 115 11.84 -0.84 -14.62
CA THR A 115 11.00 0.36 -14.63
C THR A 115 10.76 0.97 -13.24
N GLY A 116 11.15 0.25 -12.19
CA GLY A 116 11.02 0.65 -10.79
C GLY A 116 11.49 -0.46 -9.84
N LEU A 117 11.30 -0.19 -8.54
CA LEU A 117 11.59 -1.11 -7.44
C LEU A 117 10.38 -1.14 -6.51
N MET A 118 9.91 -2.33 -6.14
CA MET A 118 8.88 -2.47 -5.10
C MET A 118 9.49 -3.13 -3.87
N ALA A 119 9.11 -2.66 -2.69
CA ALA A 119 9.66 -3.13 -1.42
C ALA A 119 8.57 -3.60 -0.47
N LEU A 120 8.88 -4.65 0.28
CA LEU A 120 8.14 -5.13 1.44
C LEU A 120 8.97 -4.83 2.69
N LEU A 121 8.44 -4.02 3.59
CA LEU A 121 9.09 -3.65 4.85
C LEU A 121 8.28 -4.14 6.04
N CYS A 122 8.96 -4.41 7.16
CA CYS A 122 8.30 -4.59 8.44
C CYS A 122 7.92 -3.23 9.05
N HIS A 123 7.08 -3.24 10.09
CA HIS A 123 6.68 -2.02 10.82
C HIS A 123 7.84 -1.26 11.50
N HIS A 124 9.03 -1.85 11.56
CA HIS A 124 10.24 -1.25 12.12
C HIS A 124 11.10 -0.55 11.05
N ASP A 125 10.58 -0.38 9.83
CA ASP A 125 11.28 0.21 8.68
C ASP A 125 12.47 -0.63 8.18
N HIS A 126 12.47 -1.95 8.43
CA HIS A 126 13.49 -2.86 7.88
C HIS A 126 12.94 -3.54 6.63
N VAL A 127 13.79 -3.66 5.61
CA VAL A 127 13.44 -4.31 4.35
C VAL A 127 13.41 -5.82 4.56
N ILE A 128 12.30 -6.46 4.20
CA ILE A 128 12.17 -7.92 4.19
C ILE A 128 12.52 -8.43 2.80
N HIS A 129 11.83 -7.92 1.77
CA HIS A 129 12.03 -8.32 0.37
C HIS A 129 11.94 -7.11 -0.57
N LEU A 130 12.71 -7.17 -1.66
CA LEU A 130 12.66 -6.24 -2.78
C LEU A 130 12.31 -7.00 -4.07
N VAL A 131 11.68 -6.31 -5.02
CA VAL A 131 11.43 -6.88 -6.34
C VAL A 131 11.65 -5.84 -7.43
N ASN A 132 12.37 -6.25 -8.47
CA ASN A 132 12.55 -5.43 -9.67
C ASN A 132 11.29 -5.44 -10.50
N MET A 133 10.84 -4.26 -10.91
CA MET A 133 9.66 -4.12 -11.75
C MET A 133 10.07 -4.06 -13.22
N THR A 134 9.93 -5.16 -13.94
CA THR A 134 10.34 -5.29 -15.36
C THR A 134 9.25 -4.89 -16.35
N SER A 135 8.04 -4.60 -15.85
CA SER A 135 6.89 -4.18 -16.65
C SER A 135 6.40 -2.78 -16.25
N ALA A 136 5.79 -2.05 -17.18
CA ALA A 136 5.21 -0.75 -16.88
C ALA A 136 4.08 -0.83 -15.84
N GLY A 137 4.19 0.01 -14.79
CA GLY A 137 3.17 0.19 -13.76
C GLY A 137 3.24 -0.78 -12.58
N GLU A 138 2.48 -0.47 -11.53
CA GLU A 138 2.28 -1.32 -10.35
C GLU A 138 1.34 -2.49 -10.67
N LYS A 139 1.88 -3.56 -11.24
CA LYS A 139 1.10 -4.80 -11.42
C LYS A 139 0.99 -5.57 -10.11
N GLN A 140 -0.18 -6.19 -9.89
CA GLN A 140 -0.48 -6.93 -8.65
C GLN A 140 0.44 -8.14 -8.40
N HIS A 141 1.04 -8.73 -9.43
CA HIS A 141 1.89 -9.91 -9.26
C HIS A 141 3.16 -9.61 -8.45
N TYR A 142 3.68 -8.38 -8.49
CA TYR A 142 4.83 -7.97 -7.67
C TYR A 142 4.48 -8.03 -6.18
N VAL A 143 3.33 -7.45 -5.81
CA VAL A 143 2.80 -7.48 -4.44
C VAL A 143 2.57 -8.92 -3.97
N LEU A 144 1.95 -9.74 -4.81
CA LEU A 144 1.66 -11.14 -4.47
C LEU A 144 2.93 -11.99 -4.36
N ALA A 145 3.95 -11.73 -5.17
CA ALA A 145 5.25 -12.40 -5.07
C ALA A 145 5.94 -12.06 -3.73
N LEU A 146 5.93 -10.79 -3.32
CA LEU A 146 6.46 -10.35 -2.02
C LEU A 146 5.73 -11.01 -0.86
N ILE A 147 4.40 -11.08 -0.90
CA ILE A 147 3.59 -11.74 0.14
C ILE A 147 3.88 -13.25 0.19
N LYS A 148 3.98 -13.92 -0.97
CA LYS A 148 4.30 -15.36 -1.05
C LYS A 148 5.70 -15.65 -0.49
N ALA A 149 6.67 -14.80 -0.78
CA ALA A 149 8.03 -14.90 -0.24
C ALA A 149 8.10 -14.63 1.27
N LEU A 150 7.26 -13.72 1.80
CA LEU A 150 7.12 -13.56 3.24
C LEU A 150 6.58 -14.84 3.88
N PHE A 151 5.50 -15.39 3.33
CA PHE A 151 4.82 -16.55 3.92
C PHE A 151 5.68 -17.81 3.92
N SER A 152 6.58 -17.99 2.96
CA SER A 152 7.53 -19.11 2.96
C SER A 152 8.62 -19.01 4.03
N GLN A 153 8.75 -17.85 4.68
CA GLN A 153 9.74 -17.60 5.73
C GLN A 153 9.12 -17.47 7.13
N LEU A 154 7.78 -17.44 7.23
CA LEU A 154 7.11 -17.38 8.52
C LEU A 154 7.11 -18.77 9.19
N PRO A 155 7.16 -18.83 10.53
CA PRO A 155 7.06 -20.09 11.27
C PRO A 155 5.76 -20.84 10.95
N GLU A 156 5.79 -22.17 10.99
CA GLU A 156 4.63 -23.02 10.65
C GLU A 156 3.44 -22.84 11.60
N ASP A 157 3.67 -22.33 12.81
CA ASP A 157 2.66 -22.05 13.83
C ASP A 157 2.01 -20.67 13.71
N PHE A 158 2.44 -19.83 12.75
CA PHE A 158 1.84 -18.52 12.52
C PHE A 158 0.49 -18.65 11.81
N GLN A 159 -0.56 -18.08 12.40
CA GLN A 159 -1.82 -17.85 11.68
C GLN A 159 -1.78 -16.52 10.96
N VAL A 160 -1.62 -16.59 9.64
CA VAL A 160 -1.52 -15.38 8.82
C VAL A 160 -2.84 -15.08 8.12
N GLY A 161 -3.41 -13.92 8.44
CA GLY A 161 -4.55 -13.35 7.72
C GLY A 161 -4.13 -12.11 6.93
N ILE A 162 -4.64 -11.97 5.70
CA ILE A 162 -4.48 -10.73 4.92
C ILE A 162 -5.79 -9.96 5.00
N LEU A 163 -5.74 -8.78 5.64
CA LEU A 163 -6.84 -7.82 5.60
C LEU A 163 -6.50 -6.71 4.60
N ILE A 164 -7.28 -6.63 3.52
CA ILE A 164 -7.17 -5.53 2.55
C ILE A 164 -8.16 -4.44 2.94
N THR A 165 -7.64 -3.25 3.23
CA THR A 165 -8.44 -2.05 3.48
C THR A 165 -7.98 -0.93 2.55
N PHE A 166 -8.93 -0.28 1.87
CA PHE A 166 -8.64 0.90 1.09
C PHE A 166 -8.49 2.13 2.00
N GLY A 167 -7.43 2.90 1.78
CA GLY A 167 -7.16 4.14 2.50
C GLY A 167 -6.63 5.21 1.56
N ILE A 168 -7.11 6.44 1.70
CA ILE A 168 -6.64 7.61 0.93
C ILE A 168 -6.00 8.59 1.92
N SER A 169 -4.68 8.66 1.92
CA SER A 169 -3.96 9.64 2.74
C SER A 169 -4.26 11.06 2.28
N VAL A 170 -4.10 12.03 3.19
CA VAL A 170 -4.31 13.45 2.88
C VAL A 170 -3.45 13.93 1.70
N PHE A 171 -2.26 13.34 1.50
CA PHE A 171 -1.35 13.68 0.41
C PHE A 171 -1.84 13.24 -0.97
N HIS A 172 -2.72 12.24 -1.04
CA HIS A 172 -3.36 11.78 -2.28
C HIS A 172 -4.81 12.24 -2.42
N ALA A 173 -5.33 13.04 -1.48
CA ALA A 173 -6.71 13.51 -1.50
C ALA A 173 -7.05 14.21 -2.83
N PHE A 174 -6.14 15.03 -3.36
CA PHE A 174 -6.35 15.75 -4.62
C PHE A 174 -6.46 14.86 -5.86
N GLY A 175 -6.01 13.60 -5.81
CA GLY A 175 -6.15 12.63 -6.90
C GLY A 175 -7.50 11.89 -6.90
N HIS A 176 -8.31 12.05 -5.85
CA HIS A 176 -9.56 11.34 -5.67
C HIS A 176 -10.74 12.27 -5.51
N GLN A 177 -11.91 11.81 -5.96
CA GLN A 177 -13.18 12.50 -5.72
C GLN A 177 -13.50 12.53 -4.22
N TRP A 178 -14.22 13.57 -3.79
CA TRP A 178 -14.56 13.79 -2.37
C TRP A 178 -15.21 12.58 -1.67
N PRO A 179 -16.14 11.81 -2.29
CA PRO A 179 -16.71 10.63 -1.64
C PRO A 179 -15.65 9.56 -1.33
N CYS A 180 -14.69 9.33 -2.22
CA CYS A 180 -13.56 8.42 -1.98
C CYS A 180 -12.74 8.90 -0.78
N GLN A 181 -12.38 10.18 -0.73
CA GLN A 181 -11.61 10.75 0.38
C GLN A 181 -12.32 10.57 1.72
N LEU A 182 -13.64 10.77 1.77
CA LEU A 182 -14.41 10.62 3.00
C LEU A 182 -14.58 9.17 3.43
N ILE A 183 -14.87 8.26 2.50
CA ILE A 183 -15.19 6.86 2.80
C ILE A 183 -13.92 6.08 3.15
N TYR A 184 -12.82 6.39 2.47
CA TYR A 184 -11.53 5.73 2.66
C TYR A 184 -10.55 6.58 3.48
N HIS A 185 -11.03 7.54 4.27
CA HIS A 185 -10.16 8.32 5.15
C HIS A 185 -9.52 7.40 6.21
N PRO A 186 -8.18 7.37 6.38
CA PRO A 186 -7.49 6.47 7.31
C PRO A 186 -8.02 6.50 8.76
N GLN A 187 -8.44 7.67 9.26
CA GLN A 187 -9.02 7.79 10.61
C GLN A 187 -10.41 7.12 10.75
N LYS A 188 -11.10 6.88 9.64
CA LYS A 188 -12.38 6.15 9.59
C LYS A 188 -12.19 4.68 9.23
N CYS A 189 -11.03 4.32 8.66
CA CYS A 189 -10.67 2.96 8.36
C CYS A 189 -10.16 2.26 9.62
N GLN A 190 -10.82 1.17 9.97
CA GLN A 190 -10.40 0.31 11.07
C GLN A 190 -9.05 -0.35 10.72
N GLY A 191 -8.11 -0.38 11.67
CA GLY A 191 -6.81 -1.05 11.49
C GLY A 191 -5.60 -0.13 11.27
N PHE A 192 -5.80 1.13 10.86
CA PHE A 192 -4.67 2.06 10.63
C PHE A 192 -3.96 2.48 11.94
N GLY A 193 -4.67 2.55 13.06
CA GLY A 193 -4.07 2.93 14.34
C GLY A 193 -3.40 4.32 14.29
N LEU A 194 -2.18 4.42 14.82
CA LEU A 194 -1.35 5.63 14.78
C LEU A 194 -0.28 5.57 13.68
N THR A 195 -0.43 4.70 12.68
CA THR A 195 0.52 4.64 11.56
C THR A 195 0.48 5.94 10.74
N ASP A 196 1.65 6.44 10.38
CA ASP A 196 1.80 7.54 9.42
C ASP A 196 1.83 7.04 7.97
N GLY A 197 2.00 5.73 7.76
CA GLY A 197 2.08 5.11 6.44
C GLY A 197 3.40 5.38 5.69
N GLU A 198 4.43 5.92 6.35
CA GLU A 198 5.64 6.43 5.68
C GLU A 198 6.82 5.43 5.64
N GLY A 199 6.64 4.19 6.09
CA GLY A 199 7.77 3.25 6.25
C GLY A 199 8.59 3.04 4.96
N CYS A 200 7.90 2.79 3.84
CA CYS A 200 8.56 2.66 2.54
C CYS A 200 9.21 3.97 2.08
N GLU A 201 8.57 5.13 2.32
CA GLU A 201 9.11 6.44 1.94
C GLU A 201 10.40 6.79 2.66
N ARG A 202 10.56 6.36 3.93
CA ARG A 202 11.82 6.50 4.66
C ARG A 202 12.94 5.70 3.98
N PHE A 203 12.65 4.48 3.55
CA PHE A 203 13.60 3.66 2.81
C PHE A 203 13.94 4.28 1.45
N TRP A 204 12.94 4.75 0.69
CA TRP A 204 13.16 5.44 -0.58
C TRP A 204 14.04 6.66 -0.43
N SER A 205 13.82 7.46 0.61
CA SER A 205 14.67 8.60 0.96
C SER A 205 16.12 8.16 1.23
N ALA A 206 16.31 7.07 1.96
CA ALA A 206 17.63 6.55 2.32
C ALA A 206 18.44 6.03 1.13
N ILE A 207 17.79 5.53 0.08
CA ILE A 207 18.46 5.04 -1.14
C ILE A 207 18.43 6.05 -2.31
N LYS A 208 17.81 7.22 -2.13
CA LYS A 208 17.62 8.23 -3.18
C LYS A 208 18.93 8.71 -3.80
N SER A 209 19.98 8.87 -2.98
CA SER A 209 21.29 9.33 -3.46
C SER A 209 21.99 8.31 -4.38
N LEU A 210 21.55 7.04 -4.36
CA LEU A 210 22.12 5.98 -5.18
C LEU A 210 21.55 6.00 -6.61
N ILE A 211 20.36 6.57 -6.83
CA ILE A 211 19.68 6.56 -8.14
C ILE A 211 20.62 6.90 -9.31
N PRO A 212 21.46 7.95 -9.26
CA PRO A 212 22.32 8.30 -10.40
C PRO A 212 23.34 7.21 -10.77
N SER A 213 23.96 6.55 -9.78
CA SER A 213 24.94 5.49 -10.03
C SER A 213 24.28 4.17 -10.41
N LEU A 214 23.10 3.90 -9.86
CA LEU A 214 22.35 2.67 -10.08
C LEU A 214 21.72 2.55 -11.47
N HIS A 215 21.68 3.64 -12.24
CA HIS A 215 21.29 3.60 -13.65
C HIS A 215 22.29 2.88 -14.56
N VAL A 216 23.52 2.64 -14.07
CA VAL A 216 24.65 2.20 -14.88
C VAL A 216 25.05 0.76 -14.57
N SER A 217 25.42 0.44 -13.32
CA SER A 217 25.91 -0.91 -12.96
C SER A 217 25.91 -1.14 -11.44
N GLY A 218 26.00 -2.41 -11.02
CA GLY A 218 26.14 -2.84 -9.65
C GLY A 218 24.89 -2.65 -8.80
N ARG A 219 23.71 -2.60 -9.44
CA ARG A 219 22.47 -2.16 -8.79
C ARG A 219 22.02 -3.09 -7.68
N LEU A 220 21.95 -4.38 -7.96
CA LEU A 220 21.55 -5.37 -6.95
C LEU A 220 22.52 -5.34 -5.75
N PHE A 221 23.83 -5.43 -6.04
CA PHE A 221 24.87 -5.44 -5.01
C PHE A 221 24.88 -4.18 -4.14
N ILE A 222 24.80 -2.99 -4.76
CA ILE A 222 24.85 -1.71 -4.03
C ILE A 222 23.59 -1.54 -3.17
N ILE A 223 22.40 -1.90 -3.69
CA ILE A 223 21.17 -1.81 -2.90
C ILE A 223 21.22 -2.80 -1.74
N ASP A 224 21.61 -4.05 -1.97
CA ASP A 224 21.74 -5.05 -0.88
C ASP A 224 22.74 -4.59 0.18
N PHE A 225 23.89 -4.04 -0.23
CA PHE A 225 24.86 -3.51 0.72
C PHE A 225 24.30 -2.33 1.53
N GLN A 226 23.56 -1.44 0.86
CA GLN A 226 22.91 -0.32 1.53
C GLN A 226 21.83 -0.79 2.51
N VAL A 227 21.02 -1.78 2.15
CA VAL A 227 20.02 -2.40 3.04
C VAL A 227 20.71 -2.96 4.28
N GLN A 228 21.76 -3.77 4.10
CA GLN A 228 22.53 -4.33 5.23
C GLN A 228 23.15 -3.25 6.13
N TYR A 229 23.62 -2.14 5.55
CA TYR A 229 24.12 -1.01 6.30
C TYR A 229 23.00 -0.33 7.12
N LEU A 230 21.84 -0.10 6.51
CA LEU A 230 20.69 0.50 7.16
C LEU A 230 20.17 -0.38 8.30
N ASP A 231 20.11 -1.69 8.11
CA ASP A 231 19.70 -2.64 9.13
C ASP A 231 20.65 -2.61 10.33
N LYS A 232 21.97 -2.68 10.10
CA LYS A 232 22.97 -2.58 11.18
C LYS A 232 22.85 -1.27 11.95
N LYS A 233 22.67 -0.16 11.25
CA LYS A 233 22.50 1.17 11.85
C LYS A 233 21.21 1.24 12.67
N SER A 234 20.11 0.70 12.14
CA SER A 234 18.81 0.67 12.79
C SER A 234 18.84 -0.22 14.04
N LEU A 235 19.44 -1.40 13.95
CA LEU A 235 19.62 -2.35 15.05
C LEU A 235 20.41 -1.75 16.21
N ALA A 236 21.48 -1.01 15.94
CA ALA A 236 22.27 -0.32 16.97
C ALA A 236 21.45 0.73 17.76
N GLY A 237 20.47 1.36 17.10
CA GLY A 237 19.57 2.36 17.71
C GLY A 237 18.21 1.81 18.14
N PHE A 238 17.97 0.50 18.00
CA PHE A 238 16.62 -0.06 18.04
C PHE A 238 15.93 0.12 19.39
N GLY A 239 16.65 -0.07 20.50
CA GLY A 239 16.10 0.14 21.84
C GLY A 239 15.65 1.58 22.09
N HIS A 240 16.44 2.56 21.63
CA HIS A 240 16.08 3.97 21.73
C HIS A 240 14.88 4.31 20.82
N TRP A 241 14.83 3.76 19.60
CA TRP A 241 13.69 3.91 18.70
C TRP A 241 12.40 3.35 19.33
N LEU A 242 12.46 2.15 19.92
CA LEU A 242 11.31 1.55 20.62
C LEU A 242 10.86 2.39 21.80
N GLN A 243 11.80 2.91 22.59
CA GLN A 243 11.49 3.81 23.70
C GLN A 243 10.79 5.08 23.22
N GLN A 244 11.26 5.70 22.14
CA GLN A 244 10.62 6.89 21.58
C GLN A 244 9.20 6.60 21.07
N ARG A 245 9.00 5.49 20.36
CA ARG A 245 7.67 5.06 19.90
C ARG A 245 6.73 4.78 21.07
N TRP A 246 7.23 4.12 22.11
CA TRP A 246 6.47 3.87 23.33
C TRP A 246 6.07 5.17 24.03
N SER A 247 7.02 6.08 24.27
CA SER A 247 6.73 7.38 24.90
C SER A 247 5.71 8.18 24.10
N HIS A 248 5.86 8.24 22.76
CA HIS A 248 4.88 8.90 21.91
C HIS A 248 3.48 8.29 22.04
N CYS A 249 3.39 6.95 22.09
CA CYS A 249 2.13 6.26 22.31
C CYS A 249 1.52 6.60 23.67
N GLN A 250 2.33 6.64 24.74
CA GLN A 250 1.88 7.01 26.08
C GLN A 250 1.42 8.47 26.14
N ASP A 251 2.13 9.39 25.51
CA ASP A 251 1.73 10.81 25.45
C ASP A 251 0.38 10.97 24.73
N LYS A 252 0.19 10.29 23.60
CA LYS A 252 -1.08 10.28 22.86
C LYS A 252 -2.21 9.67 23.67
N LYS A 253 -1.93 8.57 24.37
CA LYS A 253 -2.89 7.90 25.26
C LYS A 253 -3.31 8.82 26.41
N ALA A 254 -2.35 9.41 27.11
CA ALA A 254 -2.61 10.31 28.23
C ALA A 254 -3.42 11.55 27.79
N ALA A 255 -3.08 12.14 26.63
CA ALA A 255 -3.85 13.25 26.07
C ALA A 255 -5.29 12.85 25.73
N ALA A 256 -5.49 11.65 25.16
CA ALA A 256 -6.82 11.13 24.86
C ALA A 256 -7.62 10.84 26.14
N GLU A 257 -7.03 10.18 27.14
CA GLU A 257 -7.66 9.88 28.43
C GLU A 257 -8.04 11.16 29.17
N HIS A 258 -7.17 12.17 29.19
CA HIS A 258 -7.47 13.48 29.75
C HIS A 258 -8.62 14.17 29.01
N GLY A 259 -8.63 14.14 27.67
CA GLY A 259 -9.71 14.68 26.86
C GLY A 259 -11.05 14.00 27.13
N LEU A 260 -11.05 12.67 27.29
CA LEU A 260 -12.24 11.90 27.67
C LEU A 260 -12.74 12.29 29.06
N ALA A 261 -11.86 12.36 30.06
CA ALA A 261 -12.22 12.75 31.43
C ALA A 261 -12.80 14.17 31.50
N MET A 262 -12.19 15.12 30.77
CA MET A 262 -12.64 16.51 30.73
C MET A 262 -13.96 16.72 30.00
N SER A 263 -14.34 15.81 29.09
CA SER A 263 -15.62 15.90 28.39
C SER A 263 -16.82 15.75 29.34
N GLY A 264 -16.65 15.00 30.44
CA GLY A 264 -17.74 14.61 31.32
C GLY A 264 -18.79 13.70 30.65
N ILE A 265 -18.53 13.22 29.43
CA ILE A 265 -19.42 12.34 28.67
C ILE A 265 -18.94 10.91 28.86
N ASP A 266 -19.89 10.00 29.07
CA ASP A 266 -19.59 8.58 29.16
C ASP A 266 -18.97 8.03 27.86
N ARG A 267 -18.03 7.08 28.02
CA ARG A 267 -17.28 6.53 26.89
C ARG A 267 -18.19 5.79 25.90
N GLU A 268 -19.22 5.10 26.38
CA GLU A 268 -20.16 4.39 25.51
C GLU A 268 -20.95 5.39 24.66
N MET A 269 -21.37 6.51 25.26
CA MET A 269 -22.05 7.59 24.53
C MET A 269 -21.14 8.19 23.45
N LEU A 270 -19.87 8.48 23.75
CA LEU A 270 -18.92 8.98 22.75
C LEU A 270 -18.70 7.98 21.60
N GLN A 271 -18.67 6.69 21.89
CA GLN A 271 -18.57 5.65 20.86
C GLN A 271 -19.83 5.60 19.99
N LEU A 272 -21.02 5.72 20.58
CA LEU A 272 -22.28 5.79 19.84
C LEU A 272 -22.34 7.00 18.91
N GLU A 273 -22.00 8.18 19.42
CA GLU A 273 -21.94 9.41 18.62
C GLU A 273 -20.90 9.33 17.51
N TRP A 274 -19.73 8.74 17.77
CA TRP A 274 -18.73 8.50 16.73
C TRP A 274 -19.28 7.59 15.63
N GLN A 275 -19.95 6.49 15.97
CA GLN A 275 -20.56 5.60 14.98
C GLN A 275 -21.68 6.30 14.20
N ALA A 276 -22.50 7.11 14.87
CA ALA A 276 -23.53 7.92 14.23
C ALA A 276 -22.94 8.93 13.24
N GLN A 277 -21.85 9.60 13.62
CA GLN A 277 -21.11 10.51 12.77
C GLN A 277 -20.54 9.80 11.54
N ILE A 278 -19.87 8.65 11.73
CA ILE A 278 -19.32 7.87 10.62
C ILE A 278 -20.43 7.42 9.67
N SER A 279 -21.50 6.82 10.20
CA SER A 279 -22.66 6.40 9.41
C SER A 279 -23.23 7.57 8.59
N THR A 280 -23.41 8.73 9.22
CA THR A 280 -23.93 9.94 8.56
C THR A 280 -22.99 10.48 7.49
N GLN A 281 -21.68 10.49 7.72
CA GLN A 281 -20.69 11.03 6.79
C GLN A 281 -20.34 10.07 5.64
N THR A 282 -20.53 8.77 5.83
CA THR A 282 -20.24 7.75 4.80
C THR A 282 -21.49 7.18 4.14
N LYS A 283 -22.67 7.74 4.43
CA LYS A 283 -23.90 7.35 3.73
C LYS A 283 -23.78 7.65 2.24
N PRO A 284 -24.40 6.83 1.36
CA PRO A 284 -24.45 7.12 -0.07
C PRO A 284 -24.92 8.55 -0.32
N ALA A 285 -24.24 9.25 -1.23
CA ALA A 285 -24.68 10.57 -1.65
C ALA A 285 -26.10 10.46 -2.25
N PRO A 286 -27.03 11.37 -1.90
CA PRO A 286 -28.33 11.37 -2.56
C PRO A 286 -28.13 11.61 -4.06
N HIS A 287 -28.80 10.81 -4.89
CA HIS A 287 -28.78 10.97 -6.34
C HIS A 287 -29.15 12.42 -6.68
N ASN A 288 -28.22 13.17 -7.32
CA ASN A 288 -28.35 14.54 -7.88
C ASN A 288 -27.55 15.69 -7.21
N TYR A 289 -26.38 15.46 -6.62
CA TYR A 289 -25.43 16.56 -6.38
C TYR A 289 -24.22 16.49 -7.32
N PHE A 290 -24.46 16.82 -8.60
CA PHE A 290 -23.40 17.42 -9.41
C PHE A 290 -23.15 18.82 -8.87
N ILE A 291 -22.16 18.97 -7.99
CA ILE A 291 -21.62 20.29 -7.67
C ILE A 291 -20.89 20.74 -8.93
N ARG A 292 -21.57 21.54 -9.76
CA ARG A 292 -20.87 22.39 -10.75
C ARG A 292 -20.04 23.38 -9.96
N ILE A 293 -18.74 23.11 -9.88
CA ILE A 293 -17.76 24.12 -9.51
C ILE A 293 -17.80 25.15 -10.66
N GLN A 294 -18.33 26.34 -10.39
CA GLN A 294 -18.22 27.51 -11.27
C GLN A 294 -16.82 28.09 -11.18
#